data_AF-A0A398AAF3-F1
#
_entry.id   AF-A0A398AAF3-F1
#
_cell.length_a   1.000
_cell.length_b   1.000
_cell.length_c   1.000
_cell.angle_alpha   90.00
_cell.angle_beta   90.00
_cell.angle_gamma   90.00
#
_symmetry.space_group_name_H-M   'P 1'
#
loop_
_entity.id
_entity.type
_entity.pdbx_description
1 polymer ?
#
loop_
_entity_poly.entity_id
_entity_poly.type
_entity_poly.pdbx_seq_one_letter_code
_entity_poly.pdbx_strand_id
1 'polypeptide(L)'
;MAFVRSMLSAKKIFGRSVTAAAATSKRAASAAPKGFLAVYVGESQKKRYVVPISYLNQPSFQALLSKSEEEFGFDHPMGGLTIPCPEDTFINVTSRLQ
;
A
#
# COMPACT_ATOMS: atom_id res chain seq x y z
N MET A 1 -5.69 23.88 -58.80
CA MET A 1 -7.08 23.38 -58.79
C MET A 1 -7.53 23.20 -57.34
N ALA A 2 -8.75 23.67 -57.04
CA ALA A 2 -9.58 23.45 -55.84
C ALA A 2 -9.01 23.88 -54.48
N PHE A 3 -9.53 24.96 -53.87
CA PHE A 3 -10.70 24.97 -52.95
C PHE A 3 -10.42 24.12 -51.69
N VAL A 4 -10.39 24.66 -50.45
CA VAL A 4 -11.56 25.17 -49.74
C VAL A 4 -11.23 25.92 -48.43
N ARG A 5 -11.99 27.00 -48.20
CA ARG A 5 -12.67 27.45 -46.96
C ARG A 5 -11.90 28.02 -45.75
N SER A 6 -12.00 29.34 -45.67
CA SER A 6 -12.06 30.21 -44.49
C SER A 6 -12.95 29.70 -43.33
N MET A 7 -12.56 29.99 -42.08
CA MET A 7 -13.48 30.65 -41.11
C MET A 7 -12.70 31.27 -39.94
N LEU A 8 -12.89 32.59 -39.75
CA LEU A 8 -12.57 33.33 -38.54
C LEU A 8 -13.62 33.00 -37.45
N SER A 9 -13.18 32.62 -36.25
CA SER A 9 -13.86 32.78 -34.95
C SER A 9 -13.12 31.92 -33.92
N ALA A 10 -12.91 32.29 -32.66
CA ALA A 10 -13.26 33.47 -31.90
C ALA A 10 -12.29 33.52 -30.71
N LYS A 11 -11.97 34.74 -30.26
CA LYS A 11 -11.28 35.00 -29.00
C LYS A 11 -12.24 34.63 -27.86
N LYS A 12 -12.00 33.52 -27.16
CA LYS A 12 -12.71 33.24 -25.89
C LYS A 12 -11.81 33.57 -24.71
N ILE A 13 -12.16 34.70 -24.14
CA ILE A 13 -11.69 35.32 -22.92
C ILE A 13 -12.04 34.39 -21.74
N PHE A 14 -11.06 34.24 -20.84
CA PHE A 14 -11.16 33.95 -19.40
C PHE A 14 -12.21 32.94 -18.90
N GLY A 15 -11.72 31.85 -18.31
CA GLY A 15 -12.50 31.06 -17.35
C GLY A 15 -12.29 29.55 -17.44
N ARG A 16 -11.13 29.04 -17.00
CA ARG A 16 -11.02 27.66 -16.47
C ARG A 16 -10.01 27.64 -15.33
N SER A 17 -10.54 27.75 -14.12
CA SER A 17 -9.88 27.36 -12.89
C SER A 17 -9.37 25.91 -12.98
N VAL A 18 -8.17 25.71 -12.46
CA VAL A 18 -7.52 24.46 -12.01
C VAL A 18 -7.99 23.15 -12.63
N THR A 19 -7.34 22.74 -13.72
CA THR A 19 -7.02 21.32 -13.92
C THR A 19 -5.71 21.22 -14.69
N ALA A 20 -4.60 21.11 -13.97
CA ALA A 20 -3.41 20.44 -14.47
C ALA A 20 -3.31 19.13 -13.69
N ALA A 21 -3.78 18.05 -14.31
CA ALA A 21 -3.54 16.71 -13.84
C ALA A 21 -2.04 16.42 -13.91
N ALA A 22 -1.46 15.97 -12.80
CA ALA A 22 -0.19 15.24 -12.83
C ALA A 22 -0.36 14.00 -11.95
N ALA A 23 -0.19 12.85 -12.59
CA ALA A 23 -0.46 11.54 -12.07
C ALA A 23 0.36 11.20 -10.82
N THR A 24 -0.31 10.72 -9.77
CA THR A 24 0.28 9.78 -8.80
C THR A 24 -0.67 8.62 -8.61
N SER A 25 -0.55 7.68 -9.54
CA SER A 25 -0.59 6.22 -9.36
C SER A 25 -1.68 5.62 -8.47
N LYS A 26 -2.42 4.66 -9.04
CA LYS A 26 -3.24 3.63 -8.36
C LYS A 26 -2.55 2.84 -7.23
N ARG A 27 -1.33 3.20 -6.80
CA ARG A 27 -0.60 2.64 -5.65
C ARG A 27 -1.21 2.97 -4.28
N ALA A 28 -2.03 4.01 -4.18
CA ALA A 28 -2.57 4.45 -2.88
C ALA A 28 -3.68 3.53 -2.33
N ALA A 29 -4.40 2.78 -3.17
CA ALA A 29 -5.50 1.93 -2.71
C ALA A 29 -5.03 0.68 -1.93
N SER A 30 -3.76 0.31 -2.06
CA SER A 30 -3.16 -0.82 -1.36
C SER A 30 -2.13 -0.40 -0.31
N ALA A 31 -1.87 0.89 -0.09
CA ALA A 31 -0.98 1.34 0.96
C ALA A 31 -1.71 1.32 2.32
N ALA A 32 -1.06 0.79 3.36
CA ALA A 32 -1.59 0.89 4.71
C ALA A 32 -1.70 2.38 5.11
N PRO A 33 -2.73 2.77 5.88
CA PRO A 33 -2.84 4.12 6.39
C PRO A 33 -1.60 4.47 7.25
N LYS A 34 -1.29 5.76 7.36
CA LYS A 34 -0.17 6.23 8.20
C LYS A 34 -0.34 5.70 9.63
N GLY A 35 0.73 5.18 10.22
CA GLY A 35 0.69 4.56 11.54
C GLY A 35 0.26 3.08 11.55
N PHE A 36 0.03 2.48 10.37
CA PHE A 36 -0.26 1.06 10.22
C PHE A 36 0.69 0.42 9.21
N LEU A 37 0.90 -0.89 9.38
CA LEU A 37 1.74 -1.72 8.54
C LEU A 37 0.91 -2.85 7.92
N ALA A 38 1.15 -3.14 6.64
CA ALA A 38 0.60 -4.32 5.98
C ALA A 38 1.47 -5.54 6.31
N VAL A 39 0.85 -6.58 6.85
CA VAL A 39 1.49 -7.85 7.22
C VAL A 39 0.80 -9.00 6.48
N TYR A 40 1.58 -9.86 5.87
CA TYR A 40 1.14 -11.04 5.15
C TYR A 40 1.46 -12.27 6.00
N VAL A 41 0.43 -13.00 6.41
CA VAL A 41 0.55 -14.12 7.34
C VAL A 41 0.08 -15.40 6.65
N GLY A 42 0.82 -16.48 6.84
CA GLY A 42 0.47 -17.81 6.34
C GLY A 42 1.58 -18.42 5.48
N GLU A 43 1.78 -19.72 5.66
CA GLU A 43 2.82 -20.50 4.97
C GLU A 43 2.42 -20.78 3.51
N SER A 44 1.21 -21.33 3.28
CA SER A 44 0.71 -21.67 1.94
C SER A 44 -0.16 -20.58 1.32
N GLN A 45 -1.04 -19.95 2.11
CA GLN A 45 -1.93 -18.89 1.67
C GLN A 45 -1.69 -17.64 2.51
N LYS A 46 -1.03 -16.64 1.90
CA LYS A 46 -0.69 -15.38 2.56
C LYS A 46 -1.92 -14.49 2.63
N LYS A 47 -2.44 -14.30 3.84
CA LYS A 47 -3.56 -13.39 4.12
C LYS A 47 -3.03 -12.05 4.62
N ARG A 48 -3.62 -10.98 4.13
CA ARG A 48 -3.20 -9.61 4.43
C ARG A 48 -3.92 -9.09 5.68
N TYR A 49 -3.14 -8.62 6.64
CA TYR A 49 -3.56 -7.90 7.83
C TYR A 49 -2.99 -6.49 7.82
N VAL A 50 -3.69 -5.58 8.50
CA VAL A 50 -3.21 -4.22 8.74
C VAL A 50 -3.15 -4.02 10.24
N VAL A 51 -1.93 -3.90 10.77
CA VAL A 51 -1.70 -3.76 12.22
C VAL A 51 -1.09 -2.40 12.55
N PRO A 52 -1.34 -1.84 13.73
CA PRO A 52 -0.68 -0.61 14.17
C PRO A 52 0.84 -0.79 14.24
N ILE A 53 1.59 0.27 13.91
CA ILE A 53 3.06 0.26 14.08
C ILE A 53 3.49 0.05 15.54
N SER A 54 2.62 0.35 16.51
CA SER A 54 2.87 0.13 17.93
C SER A 54 3.17 -1.33 18.28
N TYR A 55 2.71 -2.28 17.47
CA TYR A 55 2.97 -3.70 17.68
C TYR A 55 4.44 -4.05 17.47
N LEU A 56 5.17 -3.29 16.64
CA LEU A 56 6.60 -3.50 16.40
C LEU A 56 7.46 -3.31 17.67
N ASN A 57 6.94 -2.60 18.67
CA ASN A 57 7.60 -2.41 19.95
C ASN A 57 7.33 -3.53 20.96
N GLN A 58 6.44 -4.48 20.62
CA GLN A 58 6.06 -5.55 21.54
C GLN A 58 7.02 -6.74 21.38
N PRO A 59 7.60 -7.27 22.47
CA PRO A 59 8.57 -8.36 22.40
C PRO A 59 8.05 -9.60 21.67
N SER A 60 6.77 -9.92 21.85
CA SER A 60 6.10 -11.04 21.17
C SER A 60 6.02 -10.85 19.67
N PHE A 61 5.80 -9.62 19.20
CA PHE A 61 5.80 -9.31 17.77
C PHE A 61 7.22 -9.28 17.21
N GLN A 62 8.19 -8.76 17.96
CA GLN A 62 9.60 -8.76 17.57
C GLN A 62 10.15 -10.19 17.38
N ALA A 63 9.72 -11.15 18.20
CA ALA A 63 10.06 -12.55 17.99
C ALA A 63 9.54 -13.08 16.65
N LEU A 64 8.34 -12.67 16.23
CA LEU A 64 7.80 -13.01 14.90
C LEU A 64 8.59 -12.32 13.78
N LEU A 65 9.03 -11.07 13.99
CA LEU A 65 9.87 -10.33 13.03
C LEU A 65 11.22 -11.03 12.83
N SER A 66 11.90 -11.40 13.92
CA SER A 66 13.18 -12.12 13.86
C SER A 66 13.05 -13.39 13.02
N LYS A 67 12.03 -14.21 13.32
CA LYS A 67 11.78 -15.43 12.55
C LYS A 67 11.51 -15.15 11.07
N SER A 68 10.83 -14.05 10.78
CA SER A 68 10.55 -13.61 9.40
C SER A 68 11.79 -13.17 8.67
N GLU A 69 12.69 -12.46 9.36
CA GLU A 69 13.99 -12.03 8.82
C GLU A 69 14.90 -13.23 8.55
N GLU A 70 14.93 -14.23 9.44
CA GLU A 70 15.71 -15.45 9.25
C GLU A 70 15.27 -16.25 8.00
N GLU A 71 13.97 -16.24 7.68
CA GLU A 71 13.42 -17.01 6.55
C GLU A 71 13.38 -16.23 5.22
N PHE A 72 13.02 -14.94 5.27
CA PHE A 72 12.81 -14.11 4.08
C PHE A 72 13.80 -12.96 3.95
N GLY A 73 14.65 -12.71 4.94
CA GLY A 73 15.47 -11.51 5.01
C GLY A 73 14.63 -10.23 5.01
N PHE A 74 15.12 -9.22 4.30
CA PHE A 74 14.41 -7.94 4.12
C PHE A 74 13.67 -7.83 2.78
N ASP A 75 13.78 -8.84 1.92
CA ASP A 75 13.19 -8.85 0.58
C ASP A 75 11.75 -9.36 0.63
N HIS A 76 10.81 -8.41 0.72
CA HIS A 76 9.39 -8.72 0.68
C HIS A 76 8.73 -8.20 -0.61
N PRO A 77 8.52 -9.05 -1.63
CA PRO A 77 8.04 -8.62 -2.95
C PRO A 77 6.62 -8.05 -2.92
N MET A 78 5.84 -8.31 -1.86
CA MET A 78 4.48 -7.80 -1.71
C MET A 78 4.41 -6.37 -1.14
N GLY A 79 5.56 -5.73 -0.86
CA GLY A 79 5.60 -4.36 -0.36
C GLY A 79 5.11 -4.19 1.08
N GLY A 80 5.07 -5.28 1.84
CA GLY A 80 4.74 -5.33 3.26
C GLY A 80 5.47 -6.48 3.94
N LEU A 81 5.37 -6.57 5.26
CA LEU A 81 6.06 -7.59 6.04
C LEU A 81 5.44 -8.97 5.79
N THR A 82 6.24 -10.01 5.57
CA THR A 82 5.75 -11.39 5.48
C THR A 82 6.15 -12.17 6.72
N ILE A 83 5.19 -12.76 7.44
CA ILE A 83 5.45 -13.57 8.64
C ILE A 83 5.17 -15.05 8.37
N PRO A 84 6.18 -15.94 8.48
CA PRO A 84 6.03 -17.39 8.36
C PRO A 84 5.52 -17.99 9.67
N CYS A 85 4.27 -17.70 9.97
CA CYS A 85 3.55 -18.38 11.03
C CYS A 85 2.11 -18.72 10.59
N PRO A 86 1.51 -19.73 11.23
CA PRO A 86 0.09 -20.00 11.06
C PRO A 86 -0.74 -18.77 11.43
N GLU A 87 -1.85 -18.57 10.71
CA GLU A 87 -2.79 -17.48 10.97
C GLU A 87 -3.24 -17.45 12.44
N ASP A 88 -3.54 -18.61 13.03
CA ASP A 88 -3.97 -18.75 14.42
C ASP A 88 -2.92 -18.23 15.42
N THR A 89 -1.64 -18.44 15.13
CA THR A 89 -0.54 -17.98 15.98
C THR A 89 -0.46 -16.46 15.95
N PHE A 90 -0.56 -15.87 14.75
CA PHE A 90 -0.58 -14.42 14.60
C PHE A 90 -1.77 -13.78 15.29
N ILE A 91 -2.97 -14.37 15.18
CA ILE A 91 -4.18 -13.88 15.86
C ILE A 91 -4.01 -13.96 17.37
N ASN A 92 -3.51 -15.07 17.91
CA ASN A 92 -3.28 -15.21 19.36
C ASN A 92 -2.20 -14.25 19.90
N VAL A 93 -1.18 -13.91 19.10
CA VAL A 93 -0.20 -12.89 19.50
C VAL A 93 -0.83 -11.51 19.45
N THR A 94 -1.47 -11.15 18.34
CA THR A 94 -2.05 -9.82 18.13
C THR A 94 -3.24 -9.52 19.04
N SER A 95 -4.01 -10.52 19.46
CA SER A 95 -5.11 -10.35 20.41
C SER A 95 -4.65 -9.94 21.81
N ARG A 96 -3.39 -10.25 22.18
CA ARG A 96 -2.78 -9.83 23.45
C ARG A 96 -2.15 -8.44 23.38
N LEU A 97 -2.09 -7.84 22.20
CA LEU A 97 -1.48 -6.54 21.94
C LEU A 97 -2.51 -5.43 21.67
N GLN A 98 -3.79 -5.80 21.50
CA GLN A 98 -4.94 -4.88 21.42
C GLN A 98 -5.31 -4.33 22.80
#